data_AF-Q69TU1-F1
#
_entry.id   AF-Q69TU1-F1
#
_cell.length_a   1.000
_cell.length_b   1.000
_cell.length_c   1.000
_cell.angle_alpha   90.00
_cell.angle_beta   90.00
_cell.angle_gamma   90.00
#
_symmetry.space_group_name_H-M   'P 1'
#
loop_
_entity.id
_entity.type
_entity.pdbx_description
1 polymer ?
#
loop_
_entity_poly.entity_id
_entity_poly.type
_entity_poly.pdbx_seq_one_letter_code
_entity_poly.pdbx_strand_id
1 'polypeptide(L)'
;MEGLSLEEKPIAKGKHPVWLKEFQAFEDKASALSLDTGVSEQLAGMIRRFICPGQTLAVGKQEYVTIIQSNLGIKCLWNAEVMELMWGLNNLKEHLVPDGKSELSKEDCLPMCEGMKFTLNKYGFGDLKPEMVTRSIIEATGLLYETDYHVRKHGESMRYAGKHLKETSGINAEDWDLLKLATAIMMLCYPNGEYKLVGNLPEVYLKAVGTLED
;
A
#
# COMPACT_ATOMS: atom_id res chain seq x y z
N MET A 1 -13.40 36.14 12.81
CA MET A 1 -13.43 35.58 11.44
C MET A 1 -12.02 35.71 10.93
N GLU A 2 -11.17 34.74 11.26
CA GLU A 2 -9.81 34.64 10.75
C GLU A 2 -9.70 33.28 10.07
N GLY A 3 -9.60 33.31 8.75
CA GLY A 3 -9.44 32.13 7.94
C GLY A 3 -8.00 31.65 8.05
N LEU A 4 -7.81 30.48 8.65
CA LEU A 4 -6.57 29.73 8.52
C LEU A 4 -6.54 29.11 7.12
N SER A 5 -5.80 29.74 6.20
CA SER A 5 -5.40 29.08 4.97
C SER A 5 -4.41 27.98 5.35
N LEU A 6 -4.85 26.72 5.23
CA LEU A 6 -3.95 25.58 5.29
C LEU A 6 -3.14 25.59 3.99
N GLU A 7 -1.92 26.14 4.03
CA GLU A 7 -0.93 25.86 3.00
C GLU A 7 -0.61 24.37 3.04
N GLU A 8 -0.94 23.68 1.95
CA GLU A 8 -0.58 22.28 1.72
C GLU A 8 0.95 22.18 1.68
N LYS A 9 1.57 21.75 2.78
CA LYS A 9 2.99 21.34 2.77
C LYS A 9 3.13 20.12 1.85
N PRO A 10 4.06 20.14 0.87
CA PRO A 10 4.19 19.04 -0.08
C PRO A 10 4.83 17.83 0.60
N ILE A 11 4.00 16.87 1.01
CA ILE A 11 4.42 15.51 1.34
C ILE A 11 4.92 14.88 0.03
N ALA A 12 6.07 14.21 0.08
CA ALA A 12 6.83 13.73 -1.08
C ALA A 12 5.95 13.12 -2.18
N LYS A 13 6.26 13.47 -3.45
CA LYS A 13 5.53 13.07 -4.66
C LYS A 13 5.48 11.55 -4.86
N GLY A 14 4.53 10.90 -4.20
CA GLY A 14 3.90 9.64 -4.59
C GLY A 14 2.39 9.84 -4.45
N LYS A 15 1.57 9.26 -5.33
CA LYS A 15 0.12 9.25 -5.14
C LYS A 15 -0.18 8.43 -3.88
N HIS A 16 -0.27 9.09 -2.72
CA HIS A 16 -0.68 8.39 -1.51
C HIS A 16 -2.11 7.89 -1.70
N PRO A 17 -2.39 6.61 -1.37
CA PRO A 17 -3.72 6.03 -1.52
C PRO A 17 -4.75 6.68 -0.58
N VAL A 18 -4.28 7.46 0.41
CA VAL A 18 -5.08 8.13 1.44
C VAL A 18 -4.61 9.58 1.59
N TRP A 19 -5.54 10.48 1.91
CA TRP A 19 -5.26 11.87 2.26
C TRP A 19 -6.15 12.32 3.42
N LEU A 20 -5.61 13.17 4.29
CA LEU A 20 -6.37 13.73 5.41
C LEU A 20 -7.45 14.68 4.88
N LYS A 21 -8.71 14.48 5.31
CA LYS A 21 -9.81 15.41 5.01
C LYS A 21 -10.00 16.46 6.09
N GLU A 22 -9.99 16.04 7.35
CA GLU A 22 -10.16 16.91 8.51
C GLU A 22 -9.54 16.24 9.73
N PHE A 23 -9.12 17.04 10.72
CA PHE A 23 -8.57 16.55 11.98
C PHE A 23 -9.13 17.39 13.14
N GLN A 24 -9.54 16.71 14.20
CA GLN A 24 -9.99 17.34 15.43
C GLN A 24 -9.41 16.59 16.63
N ALA A 25 -8.79 17.32 17.55
CA ALA A 25 -8.39 16.78 18.84
C ALA A 25 -9.56 16.91 19.81
N PHE A 26 -9.82 15.85 20.58
CA PHE A 26 -10.80 15.81 21.65
C PHE A 26 -10.07 15.61 22.98
N GLU A 27 -10.65 16.13 24.06
CA GLU A 27 -10.06 16.01 25.40
C GLU A 27 -9.95 14.54 25.83
N ASP A 28 -11.02 13.79 25.59
CA ASP A 28 -11.07 12.36 25.82
C ASP A 28 -12.02 11.65 24.82
N LYS A 29 -11.98 10.32 24.81
CA LYS A 29 -12.78 9.48 23.89
C LYS A 29 -14.29 9.70 24.08
N ALA A 30 -14.78 9.81 25.32
CA ALA A 30 -16.19 9.96 25.63
C ALA A 30 -16.72 11.36 25.27
N SER A 31 -15.87 12.39 25.31
CA SER A 31 -16.20 13.73 24.82
C SER A 31 -16.49 13.77 23.30
N ALA A 32 -15.88 12.85 22.54
CA ALA A 32 -16.13 12.72 21.11
C ALA A 32 -17.32 11.79 20.81
N LEU A 33 -17.38 10.65 21.51
CA LEU A 33 -18.27 9.55 21.18
C LEU A 33 -18.47 8.60 22.37
N SER A 34 -19.71 8.41 22.81
CA SER A 34 -20.05 7.40 23.83
C SER A 34 -21.43 6.78 23.59
N LEU A 35 -21.73 5.66 24.27
CA LEU A 35 -23.06 5.06 24.21
C LEU A 35 -24.13 5.96 24.86
N ASP A 36 -23.77 6.70 25.91
CA ASP A 36 -24.71 7.52 26.69
C ASP A 36 -25.02 8.85 25.99
N THR A 37 -23.99 9.50 25.44
CA THR A 37 -24.08 10.84 24.84
C THR A 37 -24.18 10.83 23.32
N GLY A 38 -23.96 9.68 22.68
CA GLY A 38 -23.95 9.57 21.22
C GLY A 38 -22.70 10.17 20.59
N VAL A 39 -22.85 10.74 19.39
CA VAL A 39 -21.77 11.43 18.66
C VAL A 39 -21.81 12.91 19.01
N SER A 40 -20.68 13.50 19.41
CA SER A 40 -20.62 14.95 19.67
C SER A 40 -20.97 15.77 18.41
N GLU A 41 -21.57 16.94 18.58
CA GLU A 41 -21.93 17.81 17.45
C GLU A 41 -20.71 18.20 16.59
N GLN A 42 -19.54 18.33 17.21
CA GLN A 42 -18.29 18.58 16.51
C GLN A 42 -17.95 17.41 15.57
N LEU A 43 -17.90 16.18 16.09
CA LEU A 43 -17.60 14.99 15.28
C LEU A 43 -18.69 14.72 14.23
N ALA A 44 -19.97 14.91 14.59
CA ALA A 44 -21.09 14.77 13.66
C ALA A 44 -20.99 15.79 12.51
N GLY A 45 -20.63 17.03 12.81
CA GLY A 45 -20.40 18.08 11.81
C GLY A 45 -19.28 17.73 10.83
N MET A 46 -18.16 17.20 11.33
CA MET A 46 -17.05 16.72 10.49
C MET A 46 -17.51 15.61 9.53
N ILE A 47 -18.14 14.56 10.08
CA ILE A 47 -18.58 13.40 9.28
C ILE A 47 -19.57 13.84 8.19
N ARG A 48 -20.59 14.64 8.56
CA ARG A 48 -21.63 15.12 7.62
C ARG A 48 -21.08 16.00 6.50
N ARG A 49 -19.98 16.73 6.74
CA ARG A 49 -19.36 17.61 5.74
C ARG A 49 -18.71 16.82 4.60
N PHE A 50 -18.21 15.62 4.87
CA PHE A 50 -17.41 14.84 3.92
C PHE A 50 -18.09 13.59 3.38
N ILE A 51 -19.16 13.10 4.02
CA ILE A 51 -19.87 11.93 3.55
C ILE A 51 -20.91 12.30 2.48
N CYS A 52 -20.81 11.69 1.31
CA CYS A 52 -21.81 11.83 0.25
C CYS A 52 -22.93 10.78 0.40
N PRO A 53 -24.16 11.06 -0.09
CA PRO A 53 -25.23 10.07 -0.11
C PRO A 53 -24.82 8.74 -0.75
N GLY A 54 -25.15 7.64 -0.09
CA GLY A 54 -24.81 6.28 -0.54
C GLY A 54 -23.40 5.79 -0.16
N GLN A 55 -22.53 6.66 0.38
CA GLN A 55 -21.23 6.22 0.89
C GLN A 55 -21.34 5.52 2.24
N THR A 56 -20.33 4.70 2.55
CA THR A 56 -20.20 4.00 3.83
C THR A 56 -18.97 4.51 4.55
N LEU A 57 -19.11 4.84 5.83
CA LEU A 57 -18.00 5.28 6.68
C LEU A 57 -17.25 4.07 7.23
N ALA A 58 -15.97 3.92 6.89
CA ALA A 58 -15.10 2.93 7.52
C ALA A 58 -14.76 3.38 8.95
N VAL A 59 -15.01 2.52 9.95
CA VAL A 59 -14.85 2.85 11.37
C VAL A 59 -13.93 1.83 12.02
N GLY A 60 -12.93 2.28 12.79
CA GLY A 60 -11.90 1.39 13.34
C GLY A 60 -12.32 0.53 14.53
N LYS A 61 -13.52 0.73 15.08
CA LYS A 61 -14.06 -0.08 16.17
C LYS A 61 -15.53 -0.40 15.99
N GLN A 62 -15.91 -1.63 16.32
CA GLN A 62 -17.29 -2.09 16.24
C GLN A 62 -18.23 -1.33 17.19
N GLU A 63 -17.75 -0.93 18.38
CA GLU A 63 -18.55 -0.14 19.33
C GLU A 63 -18.97 1.22 18.74
N TYR A 64 -18.09 1.85 17.96
CA TYR A 64 -18.32 3.14 17.32
C TYR A 64 -19.28 3.04 16.13
N VAL A 65 -19.28 1.91 15.42
CA VAL A 65 -20.26 1.62 14.35
C VAL A 65 -21.68 1.76 14.90
N THR A 66 -22.00 1.07 16.00
CA THR A 66 -23.35 1.09 16.57
C THR A 66 -23.79 2.50 16.96
N ILE A 67 -22.89 3.27 17.59
CA ILE A 67 -23.19 4.64 18.03
C ILE A 67 -23.41 5.54 16.82
N ILE A 68 -22.48 5.57 15.85
CA ILE A 68 -22.57 6.44 14.67
C ILE A 68 -23.81 6.12 13.84
N GLN A 69 -24.11 4.83 13.61
CA GLN A 69 -25.29 4.43 12.83
C GLN A 69 -26.58 4.88 13.51
N SER A 70 -26.69 4.69 14.84
CA SER A 70 -27.90 5.04 15.59
C SER A 70 -28.09 6.55 15.72
N ASN A 71 -27.01 7.31 15.90
CA ASN A 71 -27.08 8.76 16.12
C ASN A 71 -27.19 9.56 14.81
N LEU A 72 -26.50 9.13 13.75
CA LEU A 72 -26.40 9.90 12.50
C LEU A 72 -27.16 9.29 11.31
N GLY A 73 -27.63 8.04 11.42
CA GLY A 73 -28.29 7.35 10.31
C GLY A 73 -27.37 7.04 9.12
N ILE A 74 -26.05 7.06 9.34
CA ILE A 74 -25.02 6.83 8.33
C ILE A 74 -24.69 5.35 8.25
N LYS A 75 -24.50 4.80 7.04
CA LYS A 75 -24.01 3.43 6.89
C LYS A 75 -22.53 3.38 7.29
N CYS A 76 -22.17 2.43 8.14
CA CYS A 76 -20.79 2.21 8.57
C CYS A 76 -20.29 0.83 8.11
N LEU A 77 -18.97 0.71 7.96
CA LEU A 77 -18.26 -0.53 7.63
C LEU A 77 -17.22 -0.83 8.70
N TRP A 78 -17.27 -2.06 9.21
CA TRP A 78 -16.26 -2.66 10.07
C TRP A 78 -16.09 -4.11 9.65
N ASN A 79 -14.90 -4.43 9.13
CA ASN A 79 -14.53 -5.73 8.62
C ASN A 79 -12.99 -5.85 8.62
N ALA A 80 -12.46 -7.00 8.20
CA ALA A 80 -11.03 -7.25 8.15
C ALA A 80 -10.29 -6.22 7.30
N GLU A 81 -10.85 -5.82 6.15
CA GLU A 81 -10.25 -4.85 5.24
C GLU A 81 -10.15 -3.45 5.87
N VAL A 82 -11.16 -3.03 6.65
CA VAL A 82 -11.10 -1.78 7.41
C VAL A 82 -10.04 -1.87 8.51
N MET A 83 -9.87 -3.02 9.16
CA MET A 83 -8.83 -3.19 10.18
C MET A 83 -7.41 -3.11 9.59
N GLU A 84 -7.18 -3.70 8.42
CA GLU A 84 -5.93 -3.55 7.67
C GLU A 84 -5.68 -2.07 7.30
N LEU A 85 -6.71 -1.35 6.86
CA LEU A 85 -6.61 0.07 6.55
C LEU A 85 -6.26 0.89 7.81
N MET A 86 -6.95 0.66 8.92
CA MET A 86 -6.71 1.38 10.19
C MET A 86 -5.31 1.11 10.72
N TRP A 87 -4.81 -0.12 10.56
CA TRP A 87 -3.42 -0.46 10.84
C TRP A 87 -2.44 0.38 10.01
N GLY A 88 -2.66 0.47 8.70
CA GLY A 88 -1.84 1.30 7.81
C GLY A 88 -1.90 2.79 8.18
N LEU A 89 -3.09 3.32 8.47
CA LEU A 89 -3.26 4.72 8.90
C LEU A 89 -2.52 5.02 10.20
N ASN A 90 -2.54 4.10 11.17
CA ASN A 90 -1.79 4.26 12.42
C ASN A 90 -0.27 4.31 12.19
N ASN A 91 0.25 3.49 11.26
CA ASN A 91 1.66 3.54 10.88
C ASN A 91 2.05 4.81 10.11
N LEU A 92 1.07 5.49 9.50
CA LEU A 92 1.26 6.76 8.80
C LEU A 92 0.89 7.98 9.65
N LYS A 93 0.49 7.81 10.91
CA LYS A 93 -0.05 8.88 11.76
C LYS A 93 0.86 10.10 11.85
N GLU A 94 2.17 9.91 11.96
CA GLU A 94 3.15 11.01 12.01
C GLU A 94 3.12 11.92 10.76
N HIS A 95 2.67 11.39 9.62
CA HIS A 95 2.54 12.15 8.37
C HIS A 95 1.11 12.65 8.12
N LEU A 96 0.11 12.01 8.74
CA LEU A 96 -1.31 12.31 8.56
C LEU A 96 -1.84 13.30 9.60
N VAL A 97 -1.24 13.37 10.79
CA VAL A 97 -1.68 14.24 11.89
C VAL A 97 -0.79 15.48 11.96
N PRO A 98 -1.36 16.69 12.10
CA PRO A 98 -0.57 17.92 12.21
C PRO A 98 0.48 17.89 13.33
N ASP A 99 1.62 18.52 13.08
CA ASP A 99 2.79 18.61 13.97
C ASP A 99 2.39 18.98 15.42
N GLY A 100 2.92 18.26 16.41
CA GLY A 100 2.73 18.55 17.85
C GLY A 100 1.49 17.94 18.49
N LYS A 101 0.69 17.15 17.76
CA LYS A 101 -0.50 16.43 18.29
C LYS A 101 -0.45 14.91 18.15
N SER A 102 0.68 14.38 17.67
CA SER A 102 0.92 12.94 17.54
C SER A 102 1.66 12.42 18.77
N GLU A 103 1.02 12.47 19.94
CA GLU A 103 1.43 11.59 21.02
C GLU A 103 0.85 10.20 20.72
N LEU A 104 1.72 9.23 20.48
CA LEU A 104 1.36 7.81 20.42
C LEU A 104 1.53 7.26 21.83
N SER A 105 0.51 6.58 22.37
CA SER A 105 0.83 5.48 23.27
C SER A 105 1.32 4.32 22.40
N LYS A 106 2.37 3.62 22.83
CA LYS A 106 2.90 2.44 22.12
C LYS A 106 1.87 1.30 22.02
N GLU A 107 0.74 1.41 22.72
CA GLU A 107 -0.29 0.38 22.84
C GLU A 107 -1.28 0.36 21.66
N ASP A 108 -1.42 1.46 20.91
CA ASP A 108 -2.42 1.58 19.83
C ASP A 108 -1.94 1.05 18.46
N CYS A 109 -0.65 0.72 18.33
CA CYS A 109 -0.10 0.15 17.11
C CYS A 109 0.02 -1.37 17.25
N LEU A 110 -0.83 -2.12 16.53
CA LEU A 110 -0.55 -3.54 16.36
C LEU A 110 0.78 -3.68 15.62
N PRO A 111 1.69 -4.56 16.04
CA PRO A 111 2.98 -4.73 15.37
C PRO A 111 2.88 -5.29 13.94
N MET A 112 1.82 -6.04 13.59
CA MET A 112 1.64 -6.63 12.27
C MET A 112 0.17 -6.69 11.87
N CYS A 113 -0.10 -6.39 10.60
CA CYS A 113 -1.35 -6.73 9.93
C CYS A 113 -1.28 -8.10 9.23
N GLU A 114 -2.41 -8.62 8.76
CA GLU A 114 -2.49 -9.89 8.05
C GLU A 114 -1.79 -9.84 6.69
N GLY A 115 -1.88 -8.72 5.96
CA GLY A 115 -1.14 -8.55 4.70
C GLY A 115 0.38 -8.65 4.88
N MET A 116 0.89 -8.09 5.98
CA MET A 116 2.29 -8.19 6.36
C MET A 116 2.67 -9.63 6.72
N LYS A 117 1.88 -10.32 7.55
CA LYS A 117 2.11 -11.73 7.90
C LYS A 117 2.13 -12.63 6.67
N PHE A 118 1.16 -12.45 5.77
CA PHE A 118 1.09 -13.18 4.51
C PHE A 118 2.36 -12.99 3.67
N THR A 119 2.82 -11.75 3.54
CA THR A 119 4.03 -11.43 2.79
C THR A 119 5.26 -12.05 3.45
N LEU A 120 5.45 -11.88 4.76
CA LEU A 120 6.58 -12.47 5.49
C LEU A 120 6.61 -14.00 5.38
N ASN A 121 5.46 -14.66 5.56
CA ASN A 121 5.31 -16.11 5.40
C ASN A 121 5.74 -16.57 4.00
N LYS A 122 5.31 -15.85 2.96
CA LYS A 122 5.66 -16.17 1.57
C LYS A 122 7.17 -16.18 1.33
N TYR A 123 7.92 -15.34 2.03
CA TYR A 123 9.37 -15.20 1.87
C TYR A 123 10.19 -15.91 2.96
N GLY A 124 9.57 -16.80 3.74
CA GLY A 124 10.27 -17.63 4.72
C GLY A 124 10.53 -16.98 6.08
N PHE A 125 9.85 -15.88 6.39
CA PHE A 125 9.96 -15.15 7.66
C PHE A 125 8.74 -15.36 8.57
N GLY A 126 8.07 -16.52 8.48
CA GLY A 126 6.82 -16.75 9.19
C GLY A 126 6.92 -16.91 10.71
N ASP A 127 8.12 -17.23 11.21
CA ASP A 127 8.39 -17.33 12.65
C ASP A 127 8.75 -15.97 13.28
N LEU A 128 8.71 -14.87 12.51
CA LEU A 128 8.97 -13.53 13.01
C LEU A 128 7.89 -13.14 14.02
N LYS A 129 8.29 -12.91 15.27
CA LYS A 129 7.36 -12.52 16.33
C LYS A 129 6.96 -11.05 16.19
N PRO A 130 5.72 -10.68 16.54
CA PRO A 130 5.26 -9.31 16.42
C PRO A 130 6.11 -8.30 17.20
N GLU A 131 6.66 -8.69 18.35
CA GLU A 131 7.50 -7.81 19.19
C GLU A 131 8.86 -7.47 18.54
N MET A 132 9.25 -8.22 17.51
CA MET A 132 10.48 -8.00 16.75
C MET A 132 10.28 -7.04 15.57
N VAL A 133 9.04 -6.66 15.27
CA VAL A 133 8.74 -5.82 14.12
C VAL A 133 9.13 -4.38 14.38
N THR A 134 9.99 -3.87 13.51
CA THR A 134 10.44 -2.48 13.50
C THR A 134 9.84 -1.74 12.30
N ARG A 135 9.87 -0.41 12.33
CA ARG A 135 9.47 0.43 11.19
C ARG A 135 10.18 0.05 9.90
N SER A 136 11.47 -0.26 9.95
CA SER A 136 12.23 -0.69 8.76
C SER A 136 11.75 -2.04 8.21
N ILE A 137 11.30 -2.97 9.06
CA ILE A 137 10.71 -4.23 8.61
C ILE A 137 9.36 -3.98 7.94
N ILE A 138 8.54 -3.08 8.48
CA ILE A 138 7.26 -2.68 7.88
C ILE A 138 7.49 -2.09 6.48
N GLU A 139 8.40 -1.11 6.37
CA GLU A 139 8.73 -0.45 5.11
C GLU A 139 9.31 -1.45 4.07
N ALA A 140 10.25 -2.31 4.48
CA ALA A 140 10.82 -3.32 3.61
C ALA A 140 9.79 -4.36 3.14
N THR A 141 8.89 -4.79 4.03
CA THR A 141 7.82 -5.74 3.69
C THR A 141 6.82 -5.13 2.71
N GLY A 142 6.48 -3.85 2.89
CA GLY A 142 5.64 -3.10 1.94
C GLY A 142 6.28 -3.04 0.55
N LEU A 143 7.56 -2.66 0.47
CA LEU A 143 8.30 -2.63 -0.80
C LEU A 143 8.39 -4.02 -1.47
N LEU A 144 8.59 -5.07 -0.68
CA LEU A 144 8.62 -6.45 -1.16
C LEU A 144 7.26 -6.87 -1.75
N TYR A 145 6.17 -6.54 -1.07
CA TYR A 145 4.82 -6.79 -1.55
C TYR A 145 4.53 -6.04 -2.86
N GLU A 146 4.85 -4.75 -2.93
CA GLU A 146 4.65 -3.94 -4.14
C GLU A 146 5.45 -4.50 -5.32
N THR A 147 6.72 -4.86 -5.08
CA THR A 147 7.59 -5.45 -6.09
C THR A 147 7.01 -6.77 -6.61
N ASP A 148 6.60 -7.67 -5.73
CA ASP A 148 5.95 -8.94 -6.11
C ASP A 148 4.67 -8.71 -6.92
N TYR A 149 3.85 -7.75 -6.47
CA TYR A 149 2.63 -7.36 -7.18
C TYR A 149 2.94 -6.89 -8.60
N HIS A 150 3.93 -6.03 -8.78
CA HIS A 150 4.30 -5.53 -10.10
C HIS A 150 4.88 -6.62 -11.01
N VAL A 151 5.77 -7.47 -10.49
CA VAL A 151 6.34 -8.60 -11.25
C VAL A 151 5.22 -9.52 -11.74
N ARG A 152 4.26 -9.87 -10.87
CA ARG A 152 3.14 -10.74 -11.22
C ARG A 152 2.14 -10.06 -12.16
N LYS A 153 1.77 -8.80 -11.91
CA LYS A 153 0.86 -8.01 -12.74
C LYS A 153 1.33 -7.94 -14.20
N HIS A 154 2.63 -7.76 -14.41
CA HIS A 154 3.21 -7.66 -15.75
C HIS A 154 3.67 -9.02 -16.31
N GLY A 155 3.68 -10.07 -15.48
CA GLY A 155 4.17 -11.39 -15.85
C GLY A 155 3.41 -12.03 -17.02
N GLU A 156 2.08 -11.92 -17.04
CA GLU A 156 1.26 -12.45 -18.14
C GLU A 156 1.57 -11.76 -19.47
N SER A 157 1.67 -10.42 -19.47
CA SER A 157 2.02 -9.65 -20.66
C SER A 157 3.43 -10.00 -21.16
N MET A 158 4.39 -10.18 -20.26
CA MET A 158 5.74 -10.63 -20.62
C MET A 158 5.74 -12.04 -21.22
N ARG A 159 5.01 -12.98 -20.62
CA ARG A 159 4.85 -14.35 -21.13
C ARG A 159 4.21 -14.35 -22.51
N TYR A 160 3.22 -13.50 -22.73
CA TYR A 160 2.59 -13.31 -24.04
C TYR A 160 3.59 -12.80 -25.07
N ALA A 161 4.38 -11.77 -24.73
CA ALA A 161 5.45 -11.28 -25.61
C ALA A 161 6.50 -12.38 -25.90
N GLY A 162 6.84 -13.23 -24.93
CA GLY A 162 7.71 -14.38 -25.14
C GLY A 162 7.19 -15.39 -26.18
N LYS A 163 5.87 -15.60 -26.25
CA LYS A 163 5.27 -16.44 -27.31
C LYS A 163 5.45 -15.81 -28.69
N HIS A 164 5.26 -14.49 -28.79
CA HIS A 164 5.50 -13.74 -30.03
C HIS A 164 6.95 -13.77 -30.49
N LEU A 165 7.92 -13.83 -29.57
CA LEU A 165 9.33 -13.99 -29.94
C LEU A 165 9.58 -15.26 -30.74
N LYS A 166 8.96 -16.38 -30.34
CA LYS A 166 9.06 -17.64 -31.07
C LYS A 166 8.50 -17.54 -32.49
N GLU A 167 7.35 -16.88 -32.63
CA GLU A 167 6.67 -16.70 -33.93
C GLU A 167 7.43 -15.77 -34.88
N THR A 168 8.00 -14.69 -34.35
CA THR A 168 8.63 -13.62 -35.16
C THR A 168 10.12 -13.81 -35.39
N SER A 169 10.84 -14.38 -34.42
CA SER A 169 12.31 -14.50 -34.43
C SER A 169 12.83 -15.93 -34.36
N GLY A 170 11.96 -16.91 -34.10
CA GLY A 170 12.35 -18.31 -33.87
C GLY A 170 12.93 -18.60 -32.48
N ILE A 171 13.12 -17.59 -31.62
CA ILE A 171 13.66 -17.75 -30.27
C ILE A 171 12.62 -18.45 -29.38
N ASN A 172 12.93 -19.66 -28.91
CA ASN A 172 12.05 -20.40 -27.99
C ASN A 172 12.28 -19.96 -26.53
N ALA A 173 11.36 -19.15 -26.00
CA ALA A 173 11.46 -18.58 -24.66
C ALA A 173 10.46 -19.18 -23.65
N GLU A 174 9.92 -20.37 -23.92
CA GLU A 174 8.87 -21.03 -23.11
C GLU A 174 9.31 -21.27 -21.65
N ASP A 175 10.55 -21.72 -21.46
CA ASP A 175 11.13 -22.01 -20.14
C ASP A 175 11.84 -20.81 -19.50
N TRP A 176 11.78 -19.62 -20.11
CA TRP A 176 12.49 -18.46 -19.60
C TRP A 176 11.78 -17.89 -18.39
N ASP A 177 12.51 -17.41 -17.39
CA ASP A 177 11.92 -16.60 -16.32
C ASP A 177 11.54 -15.19 -16.84
N LEU A 178 10.81 -14.43 -16.02
CA LEU A 178 10.34 -13.10 -16.40
C LEU A 178 11.50 -12.12 -16.63
N LEU A 179 12.64 -12.29 -15.95
CA LEU A 179 13.81 -11.42 -16.11
C LEU A 179 14.49 -11.66 -17.47
N LYS A 180 14.66 -12.91 -17.87
CA LYS A 180 15.15 -13.29 -19.20
C LYS A 180 14.25 -12.76 -20.30
N LEU A 181 12.93 -12.92 -20.16
CA LEU A 181 11.97 -12.35 -21.12
C LEU A 181 12.06 -10.84 -21.21
N ALA A 182 12.03 -10.13 -20.07
CA ALA A 182 12.14 -8.68 -20.04
C ALA A 182 13.43 -8.21 -20.72
N THR A 183 14.56 -8.85 -20.42
CA THR A 183 15.86 -8.55 -21.03
C THR A 183 15.83 -8.70 -22.55
N ALA A 184 15.31 -9.83 -23.04
CA ALA A 184 15.27 -10.09 -24.47
C ALA A 184 14.36 -9.12 -25.23
N ILE A 185 13.20 -8.80 -24.66
CA ILE A 185 12.29 -7.81 -25.23
C ILE A 185 12.96 -6.42 -25.27
N MET A 186 13.64 -6.01 -24.19
CA MET A 186 14.38 -4.73 -24.18
C MET A 186 15.48 -4.68 -25.25
N MET A 187 16.27 -5.76 -25.39
CA MET A 187 17.33 -5.82 -26.39
C MET A 187 16.79 -5.76 -27.83
N LEU A 188 15.64 -6.39 -28.10
CA LEU A 188 15.01 -6.37 -29.42
C LEU A 188 14.36 -5.02 -29.73
N CYS A 189 13.64 -4.44 -28.78
CA CYS A 189 12.91 -3.19 -29.01
C CYS A 189 13.78 -1.95 -28.96
N TYR A 190 14.93 -2.00 -28.28
CA TYR A 190 15.83 -0.85 -28.15
C TYR A 190 17.30 -1.31 -28.13
N PRO A 191 17.83 -1.77 -29.28
CA PRO A 191 19.13 -2.47 -29.37
C PRO A 191 20.35 -1.57 -29.10
N ASN A 192 20.21 -0.26 -29.26
CA ASN A 192 21.29 0.72 -29.07
C ASN A 192 21.20 1.47 -27.73
N GLY A 193 20.41 0.97 -26.78
CA GLY A 193 20.30 1.59 -25.47
C GLY A 193 21.57 1.45 -24.64
N GLU A 194 21.97 2.52 -23.95
CA GLU A 194 23.00 2.47 -22.91
C GLU A 194 22.46 1.73 -21.67
N TYR A 195 22.43 0.40 -21.71
CA TYR A 195 22.00 -0.39 -20.56
C TYR A 195 23.19 -0.79 -19.71
N LYS A 196 23.19 -0.38 -18.45
CA LYS A 196 23.92 -1.10 -17.41
C LYS A 196 23.11 -2.34 -17.03
N LEU A 197 23.17 -3.38 -17.87
CA LEU A 197 22.66 -4.70 -17.50
C LEU A 197 23.40 -5.14 -16.22
N VAL A 198 22.66 -5.45 -15.16
CA VAL A 198 23.24 -5.86 -13.88
C VAL A 198 23.77 -7.29 -14.02
N GLY A 199 25.10 -7.48 -14.04
CA GLY A 199 25.75 -8.79 -14.11
C GLY A 199 26.01 -9.31 -15.54
N ASN A 200 26.42 -10.58 -15.67
CA ASN A 200 26.82 -11.24 -16.94
C ASN A 200 25.66 -11.50 -17.93
N LEU A 201 24.56 -10.76 -17.87
CA LEU A 201 23.39 -10.96 -18.74
C LEU A 201 23.68 -10.83 -20.25
N PRO A 202 24.60 -9.97 -20.73
CA PRO A 202 24.99 -9.96 -22.15
C PRO A 202 25.47 -11.33 -22.65
N GLU A 203 26.25 -12.05 -21.85
CA GLU A 203 26.75 -13.39 -22.21
C GLU A 203 25.63 -14.43 -22.28
N VAL A 204 24.64 -14.33 -21.39
CA VAL A 204 23.48 -15.24 -21.37
C VAL A 204 22.62 -15.05 -22.63
N TYR A 205 22.43 -13.79 -23.07
CA TYR A 205 21.71 -13.50 -24.31
C TYR A 205 22.50 -13.95 -25.54
N LEU A 206 23.80 -13.65 -25.63
CA LEU A 206 24.65 -14.08 -26.74
C LEU A 206 24.72 -15.62 -26.86
N LYS A 207 24.73 -16.33 -25.73
CA LYS A 207 24.62 -17.80 -25.71
C LYS A 207 23.25 -18.31 -26.14
N ALA A 208 22.17 -17.62 -25.77
CA ALA A 208 20.80 -18.00 -26.12
C ALA A 208 20.45 -17.71 -27.59
N VAL A 209 21.07 -16.71 -28.21
CA VAL A 209 20.90 -16.35 -29.63
C VAL A 209 21.95 -17.05 -30.52
N GLY A 210 22.84 -17.85 -29.94
CA GLY A 210 23.83 -18.64 -30.68
C GLY A 210 24.96 -17.82 -31.31
N THR A 211 25.26 -16.64 -30.78
CA THR A 211 26.20 -15.67 -31.39
C THR A 211 27.57 -15.62 -30.71
N LEU A 212 27.93 -16.62 -29.90
CA LEU A 212 29.32 -16.86 -29.50
C LEU A 212 29.73 -18.19 -30.14
N GLU A 213 30.14 -18.11 -31.40
CA GLU A 213 31.00 -19.14 -32.01
C GLU A 213 32.41 -18.97 -31.41
N ASP A 214 33.07 -20.09 -31.13
CA ASP A 214 34.45 -20.20 -30.65
C ASP A 214 35.47 -19.53 -31.58
#